data_AF-A0A921KIE4-F1
#
_entry.id   AF-A0A921KIE4-F1
#
_cell.length_a   1.000
_cell.length_b   1.000
_cell.length_c   1.000
_cell.angle_alpha   90.00
_cell.angle_beta   90.00
_cell.angle_gamma   90.00
#
_symmetry.space_group_name_H-M   'P 1'
#
loop_
_entity.id
_entity.type
_entity.pdbx_description
1 polymer ?
#
loop_
_entity_poly.entity_id
_entity_poly.type
_entity_poly.pdbx_seq_one_letter_code
_entity_poly.pdbx_strand_id
1 'polypeptide(L)'
;MNKNYDVVVVGAGPAGIMACYELYLKQPELKVLLIDKGQDVMNRHCPIKEKKIKSCPIIKNNEPGCLPACSITAGFGGAGAYSDGKFNITSEFGGWLTDYLSTDEVEDIIQYVDNLYLKHGATKEITDPTTDKVKEIEHRGYAVGLKLLRAKVRHLGTEENLRIMTEMSTKLKEHIDMLFKTAVKEVL
;
A
#
# COMPACT_ATOMS: atom_id res chain seq x y z
N MET A 1 2.31 26.09 -1.76
CA MET A 1 1.07 25.33 -1.93
C MET A 1 0.06 26.19 -2.67
N ASN A 2 -0.57 25.62 -3.67
CA ASN A 2 -1.63 26.28 -4.43
C ASN A 2 -2.86 26.53 -3.55
N LYS A 3 -3.63 27.58 -3.86
CA LYS A 3 -4.90 27.85 -3.16
C LYS A 3 -6.05 26.97 -3.67
N ASN A 4 -5.96 26.51 -4.91
CA ASN A 4 -6.96 25.68 -5.59
C ASN A 4 -6.28 24.45 -6.20
N TYR A 5 -6.94 23.30 -6.11
CA TYR A 5 -6.54 22.02 -6.69
C TYR A 5 -7.68 21.46 -7.52
N ASP A 6 -7.36 20.77 -8.60
CA ASP A 6 -8.35 20.10 -9.45
C ASP A 6 -8.82 18.80 -8.79
N VAL A 7 -7.91 18.11 -8.08
CA VAL A 7 -8.21 16.87 -7.35
C VAL A 7 -7.55 16.89 -5.98
N VAL A 8 -8.30 16.51 -4.95
CA VAL A 8 -7.79 16.27 -3.60
C VAL A 8 -7.97 14.79 -3.27
N VAL A 9 -6.86 14.10 -3.01
CA VAL A 9 -6.84 12.70 -2.58
C VAL A 9 -6.64 12.66 -1.06
N VAL A 10 -7.58 12.06 -0.34
CA VAL A 10 -7.54 11.95 1.12
C VAL A 10 -7.12 10.53 1.51
N GLY A 11 -5.93 10.43 2.11
CA GLY A 11 -5.31 9.19 2.55
C GLY A 11 -4.15 8.78 1.64
N ALA A 12 -2.93 8.78 2.19
CA ALA A 12 -1.71 8.37 1.50
C ALA A 12 -1.40 6.87 1.67
N GLY A 13 -2.44 6.03 1.74
CA GLY A 13 -2.31 4.57 1.63
C GLY A 13 -2.07 4.12 0.18
N PRO A 14 -1.93 2.80 -0.06
CA PRO A 14 -1.69 2.28 -1.41
C PRO A 14 -2.70 2.79 -2.45
N ALA A 15 -4.00 2.77 -2.13
CA ALA A 15 -5.03 3.25 -3.05
C ALA A 15 -4.85 4.74 -3.43
N GLY A 16 -4.63 5.61 -2.44
CA GLY A 16 -4.42 7.05 -2.71
C GLY A 16 -3.11 7.34 -3.45
N ILE A 17 -2.05 6.58 -3.16
CA ILE A 17 -0.78 6.67 -3.89
C ILE A 17 -0.98 6.26 -5.35
N MET A 18 -1.64 5.13 -5.62
CA MET A 18 -1.90 4.67 -6.99
C MET A 18 -2.82 5.63 -7.74
N ALA A 19 -3.83 6.19 -7.09
CA ALA A 19 -4.68 7.22 -7.68
C ALA A 19 -3.87 8.45 -8.09
N CYS A 20 -2.94 8.92 -7.25
CA CYS A 20 -2.05 10.02 -7.60
C CYS A 20 -1.12 9.69 -8.78
N TYR A 21 -0.57 8.47 -8.82
CA TYR A 21 0.23 8.00 -9.95
C TYR A 21 -0.58 7.99 -11.25
N GLU A 22 -1.80 7.47 -11.23
CA GLU A 22 -2.65 7.39 -12.41
C GLU A 22 -2.99 8.79 -12.93
N LEU A 23 -3.39 9.71 -12.04
CA LEU A 23 -3.66 11.11 -12.40
C LEU A 23 -2.43 11.78 -13.02
N TYR A 24 -1.26 11.64 -12.40
CA TYR A 24 -0.02 12.19 -12.92
C TYR A 24 0.34 11.61 -14.30
N LEU A 25 0.23 10.29 -14.48
CA LEU A 25 0.61 9.62 -15.72
C LEU A 25 -0.35 9.92 -16.88
N LYS A 26 -1.63 10.10 -16.60
CA LYS A 26 -2.67 10.30 -17.62
C LYS A 26 -2.99 11.77 -17.89
N GLN A 27 -2.92 12.61 -16.87
CA GLN A 27 -3.32 14.01 -16.89
C GLN A 27 -2.32 14.88 -16.08
N PRO A 28 -1.06 15.00 -16.55
CA PRO A 28 0.01 15.68 -15.83
C PRO A 28 -0.24 17.18 -15.59
N GLU A 29 -1.22 17.78 -16.26
CA GLU A 29 -1.65 19.16 -16.07
C GLU A 29 -2.49 19.38 -14.80
N LEU A 30 -3.07 18.32 -14.22
CA LEU A 30 -3.91 18.43 -13.04
C LEU A 30 -3.10 18.82 -11.81
N LYS A 31 -3.61 19.81 -11.07
CA LYS A 31 -3.09 20.18 -9.76
C LYS A 31 -3.69 19.24 -8.73
N VAL A 32 -2.92 18.24 -8.33
CA VAL A 32 -3.33 17.24 -7.34
C VAL A 32 -2.74 17.56 -5.97
N LEU A 33 -3.56 17.43 -4.92
CA LEU A 33 -3.14 17.46 -3.53
C LEU A 33 -3.40 16.11 -2.86
N LEU A 34 -2.36 15.48 -2.33
CA LEU A 34 -2.48 14.29 -1.47
C LEU A 34 -2.40 14.69 0.01
N ILE A 35 -3.42 14.35 0.80
CA ILE A 35 -3.49 14.69 2.24
C ILE A 35 -3.46 13.43 3.08
N ASP A 36 -2.66 13.39 4.15
CA ASP A 36 -2.73 12.33 5.16
C ASP A 36 -2.54 12.85 6.59
N LYS A 37 -3.24 12.22 7.53
CA LYS A 37 -3.16 12.55 8.96
C LYS A 37 -1.83 12.13 9.61
N GLY A 38 -1.13 11.18 9.02
CA GLY A 38 0.15 10.67 9.48
C GLY A 38 1.33 11.44 8.89
N GLN A 39 2.51 10.83 8.96
CA GLN A 39 3.78 11.46 8.58
C GLN A 39 4.17 11.14 7.14
N ASP A 40 5.06 11.97 6.60
CA ASP A 40 5.85 11.63 5.43
C ASP A 40 6.62 10.31 5.66
N VAL A 41 6.82 9.51 4.60
CA VAL A 41 7.48 8.19 4.66
C VAL A 41 8.80 8.21 5.44
N MET A 42 9.62 9.26 5.27
CA MET A 42 10.94 9.36 5.93
C MET A 42 10.87 9.71 7.42
N ASN A 43 9.74 10.23 7.89
CA ASN A 43 9.52 10.68 9.26
C ASN A 43 8.59 9.76 10.05
N ARG A 44 8.26 8.58 9.50
CA ARG A 44 7.44 7.59 10.18
C ARG A 44 8.31 6.80 11.16
N HIS A 45 8.03 6.96 12.45
CA HIS A 45 8.75 6.28 13.53
C HIS A 45 7.77 5.66 14.53
N CYS A 46 7.98 4.39 14.86
CA CYS A 46 7.25 3.69 15.91
C CYS A 46 8.21 3.35 17.05
N PRO A 47 8.08 3.97 18.23
CA PRO A 47 8.96 3.70 19.37
C PRO A 47 8.97 2.23 19.82
N ILE A 48 7.91 1.47 19.55
CA ILE A 48 7.86 0.01 19.83
C ILE A 48 8.79 -0.74 18.87
N LYS A 49 8.74 -0.44 17.56
CA LYS A 49 9.64 -1.04 16.57
C LYS A 49 11.10 -0.69 16.86
N GLU A 50 11.34 0.51 17.39
CA GLU A 50 12.65 0.98 17.86
C GLU A 50 13.03 0.47 19.26
N LYS A 51 12.21 -0.39 19.87
CA LYS A 51 12.42 -0.99 21.20
C LYS A 51 12.58 0.02 22.35
N LYS A 52 12.09 1.25 22.17
CA LYS A 52 12.13 2.33 23.17
C LYS A 52 11.02 2.19 24.22
N ILE A 53 9.87 1.65 23.83
CA ILE A 53 8.72 1.39 24.70
C ILE A 53 8.11 0.01 24.39
N LYS A 54 7.34 -0.55 25.33
CA LYS A 54 6.75 -1.90 25.19
C LYS A 54 5.31 -1.90 24.67
N SER A 55 4.60 -0.79 24.81
CA SER A 55 3.20 -0.65 24.42
C SER A 55 2.95 0.74 23.86
N CYS A 56 1.87 0.91 23.09
CA CYS A 56 1.46 2.22 22.60
C CYS A 56 1.19 3.16 23.78
N PRO A 57 1.52 4.46 23.65
CA PRO A 57 1.14 5.42 24.67
C PRO A 57 -0.39 5.56 24.74
N ILE A 58 -0.88 6.00 25.88
CA ILE A 58 -2.29 6.32 26.07
C ILE A 58 -2.49 7.79 25.72
N ILE A 59 -3.41 8.08 24.78
CA ILE A 59 -3.63 9.45 24.29
C ILE A 59 -4.87 10.10 24.90
N LYS A 60 -6.06 9.58 24.66
CA LYS A 60 -7.32 10.14 25.18
C LYS A 60 -8.26 9.00 25.58
N ASN A 61 -9.06 9.20 26.63
CA ASN A 61 -10.06 8.23 27.10
C ASN A 61 -9.51 6.81 27.35
N ASN A 62 -8.27 6.69 27.81
CA ASN A 62 -7.57 5.40 27.98
C ASN A 62 -7.37 4.59 26.69
N GLU A 63 -7.47 5.21 25.51
CA GLU A 63 -7.20 4.53 24.24
C GLU A 63 -5.69 4.53 23.91
N PRO A 64 -5.10 3.36 23.58
CA PRO A 64 -3.75 3.30 23.05
C PRO A 64 -3.66 3.93 21.66
N GLY A 65 -2.70 4.84 21.45
CA GLY A 65 -2.52 5.50 20.17
C GLY A 65 -1.34 6.46 20.14
N CYS A 66 -1.11 7.09 18.99
CA CYS A 66 -0.04 8.08 18.82
C CYS A 66 -0.61 9.40 18.31
N LEU A 67 0.03 10.51 18.65
CA LEU A 67 -0.25 11.83 18.09
C LEU A 67 0.83 12.22 17.06
N PRO A 68 0.46 12.87 15.93
CA PRO A 68 -0.91 13.15 15.49
C PRO A 68 -1.64 11.91 14.96
N ALA A 69 -0.90 10.87 14.56
CA ALA A 69 -1.44 9.57 14.17
C ALA A 69 -0.38 8.47 14.35
N CYS A 70 -0.81 7.20 14.30
CA CYS A 70 0.10 6.05 14.39
C CYS A 70 0.98 5.92 13.14
N SER A 71 2.30 6.00 13.31
CA SER A 71 3.25 5.82 12.21
C SER A 71 3.23 4.43 11.58
N ILE A 72 2.61 3.41 12.20
CA ILE A 72 2.46 2.09 11.58
C ILE A 72 1.31 2.06 10.58
N THR A 73 0.19 2.74 10.87
CA THR A 73 -1.03 2.64 10.07
C THR A 73 -1.35 3.88 9.23
N ALA A 74 -0.74 5.03 9.56
CA ALA A 74 -0.97 6.31 8.88
C ALA A 74 0.34 6.94 8.39
N GLY A 75 0.22 7.82 7.40
CA GLY A 75 1.33 8.43 6.68
C GLY A 75 1.48 7.86 5.27
N PHE A 76 2.47 8.35 4.53
CA PHE A 76 2.72 7.87 3.17
C PHE A 76 3.03 6.37 3.16
N GLY A 77 2.29 5.61 2.36
CA GLY A 77 2.27 4.15 2.28
C GLY A 77 1.26 3.47 3.21
N GLY A 78 0.55 4.25 4.05
CA GLY A 78 -0.48 3.76 4.98
C GLY A 78 0.00 2.58 5.83
N ALA A 79 -0.88 1.63 6.14
CA ALA A 79 -0.52 0.39 6.83
C ALA A 79 0.42 -0.52 6.02
N GLY A 80 0.52 -0.31 4.70
CA GLY A 80 1.34 -1.13 3.81
C GLY A 80 2.84 -0.88 3.95
N ALA A 81 3.28 0.35 4.30
CA ALA A 81 4.69 0.73 4.31
C ALA A 81 5.57 -0.14 5.24
N TYR A 82 5.06 -0.52 6.41
CA TYR A 82 5.77 -1.35 7.38
C TYR A 82 5.34 -2.82 7.38
N SER A 83 4.62 -3.23 6.35
CA SER A 83 4.27 -4.64 6.17
C SER A 83 5.48 -5.46 5.73
N ASP A 84 5.31 -6.77 5.66
CA ASP A 84 6.28 -7.69 5.06
C ASP A 84 6.37 -7.54 3.52
N GLY A 85 5.55 -6.66 2.91
CA GLY A 85 5.62 -6.36 1.49
C GLY A 85 5.35 -7.57 0.59
N LYS A 86 4.24 -8.29 0.83
CA LYS A 86 3.81 -9.42 0.00
C LYS A 86 2.83 -8.94 -1.05
N PHE A 87 3.31 -8.77 -2.27
CA PHE A 87 2.46 -8.42 -3.40
C PHE A 87 1.95 -9.70 -4.07
N ASN A 88 0.63 -9.91 -4.03
CA ASN A 88 -0.01 -11.10 -4.57
C ASN A 88 -0.51 -10.80 -5.98
N ILE A 89 -0.03 -11.57 -6.95
CA ILE A 89 -0.43 -11.45 -8.36
C ILE A 89 -1.41 -12.59 -8.63
N THR A 90 -2.66 -12.32 -8.32
CA THR A 90 -3.81 -13.21 -8.53
C THR A 90 -5.11 -12.42 -8.34
N SER A 91 -6.13 -12.76 -9.12
CA SER A 91 -7.50 -12.28 -8.94
C SER A 91 -8.26 -13.01 -7.81
N GLU A 92 -7.72 -14.13 -7.29
CA GLU A 92 -8.37 -14.91 -6.23
C GLU A 92 -8.33 -14.23 -4.85
N PHE A 93 -7.52 -13.18 -4.68
CA PHE A 93 -7.40 -12.40 -3.45
C PHE A 93 -8.05 -11.02 -3.60
N GLY A 94 -8.53 -10.45 -2.49
CA GLY A 94 -8.94 -9.04 -2.46
C GLY A 94 -10.43 -8.77 -2.64
N GLY A 95 -11.28 -9.79 -2.44
CA GLY A 95 -12.73 -9.61 -2.39
C GLY A 95 -13.42 -10.04 -3.68
N TRP A 96 -14.25 -9.15 -4.24
CA TRP A 96 -15.20 -9.45 -5.31
C TRP A 96 -14.98 -8.59 -6.57
N LEU A 97 -13.73 -8.17 -6.86
CA LEU A 97 -13.47 -7.33 -8.04
C LEU A 97 -13.90 -8.02 -9.34
N THR A 98 -13.80 -9.34 -9.38
CA THR A 98 -14.27 -10.18 -10.49
C THR A 98 -15.79 -10.21 -10.66
N ASP A 99 -16.56 -9.67 -9.71
CA ASP A 99 -18.01 -9.50 -9.86
C ASP A 99 -18.33 -8.28 -10.74
N TYR A 100 -17.37 -7.37 -10.91
CA TYR A 100 -17.51 -6.10 -11.66
C TYR A 100 -16.69 -6.05 -12.94
N LEU A 101 -15.55 -6.75 -12.99
CA LEU A 101 -14.61 -6.79 -14.11
C LEU A 101 -14.29 -8.25 -14.46
N SER A 102 -13.85 -8.50 -15.69
CA SER A 102 -13.37 -9.84 -16.04
C SER A 102 -12.09 -10.19 -15.25
N THR A 103 -11.84 -11.48 -15.06
CA THR A 103 -10.62 -11.97 -14.41
C THR A 103 -9.36 -11.42 -15.08
N ASP A 104 -9.32 -11.41 -16.40
CA ASP A 104 -8.18 -10.91 -17.18
C ASP A 104 -7.93 -9.42 -16.92
N GLU A 105 -8.98 -8.59 -16.91
CA GLU A 105 -8.86 -7.16 -16.60
C GLU A 105 -8.36 -6.90 -15.17
N VAL A 106 -8.81 -7.68 -14.19
CA VAL A 106 -8.34 -7.56 -12.81
C VAL A 106 -6.85 -7.92 -12.72
N GLU A 107 -6.44 -9.03 -13.36
CA GLU A 107 -5.05 -9.46 -13.36
C GLU A 107 -4.13 -8.49 -14.11
N ASP A 108 -4.59 -7.89 -15.20
CA ASP A 108 -3.87 -6.84 -15.92
C ASP A 108 -3.64 -5.60 -15.05
N ILE A 109 -4.65 -5.16 -14.30
CA ILE A 109 -4.51 -4.04 -13.35
C ILE A 109 -3.53 -4.39 -12.23
N ILE A 110 -3.60 -5.60 -11.68
CA ILE A 110 -2.66 -6.07 -10.64
C ILE A 110 -1.23 -6.07 -11.20
N GLN A 111 -1.04 -6.54 -12.43
CA GLN A 111 0.26 -6.58 -13.08
C GLN A 111 0.78 -5.17 -13.43
N TYR A 112 -0.11 -4.24 -13.77
CA TYR A 112 0.21 -2.83 -13.94
C TYR A 112 0.78 -2.22 -12.65
N VAL A 113 0.12 -2.46 -11.51
CA VAL A 113 0.62 -2.00 -10.21
C VAL A 113 1.94 -2.69 -9.86
N ASP A 114 2.09 -4.00 -10.05
CA ASP A 114 3.37 -4.71 -9.84
C ASP A 114 4.51 -4.10 -10.66
N ASN A 115 4.24 -3.79 -11.93
CA ASN A 115 5.21 -3.17 -12.82
C ASN A 115 5.63 -1.76 -12.35
N LEU A 116 4.73 -1.02 -11.69
CA LEU A 116 5.09 0.25 -11.08
C LEU A 116 6.08 0.03 -9.92
N TYR A 117 5.85 -0.96 -9.05
CA TYR A 117 6.80 -1.31 -7.99
C TYR A 117 8.17 -1.72 -8.57
N LEU A 118 8.19 -2.50 -9.65
CA LEU A 118 9.42 -2.86 -10.36
C LEU A 118 10.19 -1.64 -10.88
N LYS A 119 9.48 -0.63 -11.42
CA LYS A 119 10.10 0.64 -11.86
C LYS A 119 10.77 1.40 -10.72
N HIS A 120 10.28 1.25 -9.49
CA HIS A 120 10.87 1.84 -8.27
C HIS A 120 11.85 0.91 -7.56
N GLY A 121 12.28 -0.16 -8.23
CA GLY A 121 13.38 -1.02 -7.81
C GLY A 121 12.96 -2.24 -6.99
N ALA A 122 11.70 -2.67 -7.03
CA ALA A 122 11.32 -3.95 -6.46
C ALA A 122 12.09 -5.13 -7.09
N THR A 123 12.33 -6.18 -6.30
CA THR A 123 12.93 -7.42 -6.79
C THR A 123 12.11 -8.02 -7.93
N LYS A 124 12.78 -8.63 -8.92
CA LYS A 124 12.12 -9.39 -9.99
C LYS A 124 11.73 -10.80 -9.55
N GLU A 125 12.22 -11.26 -8.40
CA GLU A 125 11.91 -12.58 -7.85
C GLU A 125 10.42 -12.73 -7.52
N ILE A 126 9.86 -13.88 -7.87
CA ILE A 126 8.45 -14.23 -7.68
C ILE A 126 8.36 -15.71 -7.33
N THR A 127 7.42 -16.06 -6.45
CA THR A 127 7.15 -17.46 -6.13
C THR A 127 6.39 -18.17 -7.25
N ASP A 128 6.62 -19.47 -7.40
CA ASP A 128 5.88 -20.32 -8.32
C ASP A 128 4.81 -21.15 -7.57
N PRO A 129 3.51 -20.83 -7.71
CA PRO A 129 2.43 -21.59 -7.10
C PRO A 129 2.05 -22.86 -7.87
N THR A 130 2.80 -23.25 -8.90
CA THR A 130 2.45 -24.38 -9.81
C THR A 130 3.30 -25.63 -9.64
N THR A 131 4.23 -25.62 -8.68
CA THR A 131 5.11 -26.76 -8.39
C THR A 131 4.33 -28.01 -7.95
N ASP A 132 4.90 -29.19 -8.18
CA ASP A 132 4.25 -30.45 -7.78
C ASP A 132 4.06 -30.56 -6.26
N LYS A 133 4.94 -29.92 -5.47
CA LYS A 133 4.77 -29.87 -4.02
C LYS A 133 3.55 -29.05 -3.61
N VAL A 134 3.26 -27.95 -4.32
CA VAL A 134 2.05 -27.15 -4.08
C VAL A 134 0.80 -27.94 -4.45
N LYS A 135 0.81 -28.68 -5.56
CA LYS A 135 -0.30 -29.58 -5.95
C LYS A 135 -0.56 -30.67 -4.90
N GLU A 136 0.50 -31.26 -4.32
CA GLU A 136 0.37 -32.24 -3.23
C GLU A 136 -0.32 -31.63 -2.00
N ILE A 137 0.07 -30.41 -1.62
CA ILE A 137 -0.54 -29.68 -0.50
C ILE A 137 -2.02 -29.37 -0.79
N GLU A 138 -2.32 -28.91 -2.00
CA GLU A 138 -3.68 -28.63 -2.45
C GLU A 138 -4.55 -29.88 -2.41
N HIS A 139 -4.06 -31.02 -2.90
CA HIS A 139 -4.80 -32.29 -2.88
C HIS A 139 -5.13 -32.74 -1.44
N ARG A 140 -4.17 -32.61 -0.52
CA ARG A 140 -4.40 -32.88 0.91
C ARG A 140 -5.41 -31.92 1.53
N GLY A 141 -5.36 -30.64 1.15
CA GLY A 141 -6.33 -29.63 1.61
C GLY A 141 -7.74 -29.95 1.11
N TYR A 142 -7.86 -30.27 -0.18
CA TYR A 142 -9.12 -30.63 -0.81
C TYR A 142 -9.76 -31.86 -0.16
N ALA A 143 -8.95 -32.88 0.19
CA ALA A 143 -9.42 -34.08 0.89
C ALA A 143 -10.08 -33.80 2.26
N VAL A 144 -9.84 -32.64 2.86
CA VAL A 144 -10.46 -32.19 4.12
C VAL A 144 -11.36 -30.95 3.94
N GLY A 145 -11.74 -30.62 2.70
CA GLY A 145 -12.66 -29.53 2.39
C GLY A 145 -12.03 -28.12 2.38
N LEU A 146 -10.70 -28.01 2.30
CA LEU A 146 -9.98 -26.74 2.16
C LEU A 146 -9.66 -26.45 0.69
N LYS A 147 -9.93 -25.22 0.25
CA LYS A 147 -9.48 -24.70 -1.06
C LYS A 147 -8.16 -23.94 -0.89
N LEU A 148 -7.10 -24.39 -1.56
CA LEU A 148 -5.89 -23.60 -1.69
C LEU A 148 -6.13 -22.52 -2.75
N LEU A 149 -5.83 -21.28 -2.41
CA LEU A 149 -5.85 -20.17 -3.37
C LEU A 149 -4.42 -19.94 -3.88
N ARG A 150 -4.24 -19.82 -5.19
CA ARG A 150 -2.91 -19.72 -5.81
C ARG A 150 -2.56 -18.27 -6.09
N ALA A 151 -1.31 -17.91 -5.77
CA ALA A 151 -0.77 -16.59 -6.06
C ALA A 151 0.71 -16.69 -6.41
N LYS A 152 1.11 -15.99 -7.47
CA LYS A 152 2.52 -15.57 -7.60
C LYS A 152 2.73 -14.46 -6.59
N VAL A 153 3.71 -14.62 -5.70
CA VAL A 153 3.98 -13.63 -4.65
C VAL A 153 5.33 -13.01 -4.90
N ARG A 154 5.35 -11.68 -4.98
CA ARG A 154 6.58 -10.90 -4.89
C ARG A 154 6.76 -10.49 -3.44
N HIS A 155 7.74 -11.09 -2.76
CA HIS A 155 8.06 -10.78 -1.38
C HIS A 155 9.19 -9.74 -1.36
N LEU A 156 8.85 -8.53 -0.91
CA LEU A 156 9.80 -7.42 -0.81
C LEU A 156 10.55 -7.45 0.52
N GLY A 157 9.85 -7.76 1.61
CA GLY A 157 10.35 -7.55 2.96
C GLY A 157 10.18 -6.09 3.42
N THR A 158 10.15 -5.88 4.73
CA THR A 158 9.79 -4.57 5.31
C THR A 158 10.77 -3.45 4.98
N GLU A 159 12.06 -3.71 4.98
CA GLU A 159 13.09 -2.68 4.72
C GLU A 159 13.04 -2.22 3.26
N GLU A 160 12.98 -3.18 2.35
CA GLU A 160 12.93 -2.91 0.92
C GLU A 160 11.60 -2.27 0.51
N ASN A 161 10.49 -2.71 1.09
CA ASN A 161 9.19 -2.07 0.87
C ASN A 161 9.19 -0.60 1.32
N LEU A 162 9.84 -0.28 2.45
CA LEU A 162 10.00 1.11 2.87
C LEU A 162 10.86 1.91 1.89
N ARG A 163 11.96 1.34 1.39
CA ARG A 163 12.83 1.96 0.38
C ARG A 163 12.04 2.28 -0.90
N ILE A 164 11.27 1.32 -1.41
CA ILE A 164 10.42 1.50 -2.60
C ILE A 164 9.38 2.60 -2.38
N MET A 165 8.72 2.62 -1.21
CA MET A 165 7.77 3.68 -0.87
C MET A 165 8.43 5.06 -0.81
N THR A 166 9.68 5.16 -0.35
CA THR A 166 10.46 6.40 -0.39
C THR A 166 10.75 6.86 -1.81
N GLU A 167 11.15 5.94 -2.70
CA GLU A 167 11.34 6.25 -4.12
C GLU A 167 10.04 6.72 -4.78
N MET A 168 8.94 6.03 -4.51
CA MET A 168 7.62 6.40 -5.02
C MET A 168 7.16 7.76 -4.51
N SER A 169 7.40 8.07 -3.24
CA SER A 169 7.09 9.35 -2.62
C SER A 169 7.91 10.48 -3.26
N THR A 170 9.22 10.28 -3.41
CA THR A 170 10.13 11.25 -4.04
C THR A 170 9.69 11.56 -5.45
N LYS A 171 9.36 10.53 -6.25
CA LYS A 171 8.89 10.73 -7.62
C LYS A 171 7.58 11.51 -7.68
N LEU A 172 6.59 11.19 -6.85
CA LEU A 172 5.32 11.90 -6.83
C LEU A 172 5.46 13.36 -6.39
N LYS A 173 6.38 13.69 -5.46
CA LYS A 173 6.60 15.07 -5.00
C LYS A 173 7.08 16.01 -6.11
N GLU A 174 7.63 15.48 -7.20
CA GLU A 174 8.00 16.26 -8.39
C GLU A 174 6.76 16.73 -9.18
N HIS A 175 5.60 16.11 -8.95
CA HIS A 175 4.42 16.23 -9.80
C HIS A 175 3.16 16.68 -9.06
N ILE A 176 3.07 16.41 -7.74
CA ILE A 176 1.90 16.74 -6.92
C ILE A 176 2.31 17.42 -5.61
N ASP A 177 1.39 18.16 -5.01
CA ASP A 177 1.56 18.64 -3.64
C ASP A 177 1.17 17.55 -2.63
N MET A 178 1.92 17.42 -1.54
CA MET A 178 1.62 16.50 -0.44
C MET A 178 1.54 17.24 0.89
N LEU A 179 0.48 16.96 1.65
CA LEU A 179 0.24 17.55 2.97
C LEU A 179 0.07 16.47 4.04
N PHE A 180 1.07 16.36 4.91
CA PHE A 180 1.09 15.42 6.03
C PHE A 180 0.68 16.08 7.34
N LYS A 181 0.47 15.26 8.38
CA LYS A 181 0.00 15.65 9.71
C LYS A 181 -1.32 16.42 9.68
N THR A 182 -2.13 16.17 8.66
CA THR A 182 -3.38 16.90 8.42
C THR A 182 -4.53 15.93 8.29
N ALA A 183 -5.41 15.92 9.30
CA ALA A 183 -6.61 15.10 9.26
C ALA A 183 -7.76 15.89 8.62
N VAL A 184 -8.29 15.38 7.51
CA VAL A 184 -9.56 15.85 6.94
C VAL A 184 -10.68 15.39 7.86
N LYS A 185 -11.53 16.32 8.30
CA LYS A 185 -12.64 16.05 9.23
C LYS A 185 -13.99 16.01 8.55
N GLU A 186 -14.14 16.79 7.48
CA GLU A 186 -15.40 17.01 6.79
C GLU A 186 -15.13 17.29 5.32
N VAL A 187 -16.05 16.86 4.47
CA VAL A 187 -16.13 17.20 3.05
C VAL A 187 -17.46 17.92 2.88
N LEU A 188 -17.42 19.13 2.32
CA LEU A 188 -18.59 19.99 2.13
C LEU A 188 -19.42 19.59 0.91
#